data_AF-A0A8K0SHY4-F1
#
_entry.id   AF-A0A8K0SHY4-F1
#
_cell.length_a   1.000
_cell.length_b   1.000
_cell.length_c   1.000
_cell.angle_alpha   90.00
_cell.angle_beta   90.00
_cell.angle_gamma   90.00
#
_symmetry.space_group_name_H-M   'P 1'
#
loop_
_entity.id
_entity.type
_entity.pdbx_description
1 polymer ?
#
loop_
_entity_poly.entity_id
_entity_poly.type
_entity_poly.pdbx_seq_one_letter_code
_entity_poly.pdbx_strand_id
1 'polypeptide(L)'
;MDGLGSKGQSLTLQPPLQWSGLTSRRDSPSRILAGAVSLVFLISFFGYHFFDLLFTTPCSHAAPSHDNVVTKVQQCAIDNLKADTWFLDDAVPIEAEEFLERRDRLAKALAVNGVDAFVLEPGYTFQYYGNISQVDWEPWEPEERPFLMLIMPQTSPNGEVTAKTAYLSPHFEEGRVRMLGIPSRDQELDIVVWEEHWNPYTTLLESRLFEGKDRPILMADEEMRDYIVRGLDTNGFKTVGLTPEAELVRQTKSAAEVELIRAVNTGTVQAVRAMRPCLVPGLTEDEVTAILNNALLSINFSLFFNIVLFEEHGALPHGGFVTGGKKVNYNTMIVIDVGAHYMGYSSDICRSFLIDGPDNGEEVEADPLAEEKEKVWQIVLDAQTAAAQAFKPNHSAASVDIAARTVIEDAGYGYGFTHRLGHGIGIKAHESPYLNKWNRDVLLQPGMTFTNEPGIYLEGKFGVRHEDIYLVTEHGDAELLSGPRAKGLREP
;
A
#
# COMPACT_ATOMS: atom_id res chain seq x y z
N MET A 1 17.34 7.33 -64.76
CA MET A 1 18.69 6.98 -64.30
C MET A 1 18.65 7.04 -62.78
N ASP A 2 17.77 6.25 -62.17
CA ASP A 2 17.93 4.83 -61.75
C ASP A 2 18.30 4.86 -60.26
N GLY A 3 17.55 4.33 -59.31
CA GLY A 3 16.59 3.24 -59.31
C GLY A 3 17.03 2.22 -58.24
N LEU A 4 16.06 1.62 -57.53
CA LEU A 4 16.14 0.57 -56.48
C LEU A 4 16.15 1.09 -55.04
N GLY A 5 15.24 0.71 -54.14
CA GLY A 5 14.14 -0.24 -54.22
C GLY A 5 13.67 -0.57 -52.80
N SER A 6 12.44 -0.19 -52.46
CA SER A 6 11.78 -0.50 -51.19
C SER A 6 11.26 -1.94 -51.18
N LYS A 7 11.40 -2.64 -50.05
CA LYS A 7 10.66 -3.86 -49.75
C LYS A 7 9.84 -3.62 -48.47
N GLY A 8 8.55 -3.39 -48.66
CA GLY A 8 7.54 -3.51 -47.61
C GLY A 8 7.17 -4.97 -47.40
N GLN A 9 7.13 -5.42 -46.16
CA GLN A 9 6.47 -6.66 -45.77
C GLN A 9 5.08 -6.31 -45.21
N SER A 10 4.06 -6.84 -45.87
CA SER A 10 2.66 -6.80 -45.47
C SER A 10 2.43 -7.92 -44.44
N LEU A 11 2.01 -7.55 -43.23
CA LEU A 11 1.45 -8.47 -42.23
C LEU A 11 -0.06 -8.49 -42.44
N THR A 12 -0.58 -9.57 -43.02
CA THR A 12 -2.00 -9.87 -43.14
C THR A 12 -2.56 -10.33 -41.78
N LEU A 13 -3.48 -9.54 -41.24
CA LEU A 13 -4.31 -9.86 -40.06
C LEU A 13 -5.39 -10.89 -40.45
N GLN A 14 -5.49 -11.98 -39.70
CA GLN A 14 -6.62 -12.92 -39.78
C GLN A 14 -7.82 -12.40 -38.96
N PRO A 15 -9.06 -12.53 -39.44
CA PRO A 15 -10.27 -12.16 -38.70
C PRO A 15 -10.77 -13.29 -37.76
N PRO A 16 -11.56 -12.95 -36.73
CA PRO A 16 -11.97 -13.88 -35.68
C PRO A 16 -13.10 -14.83 -36.11
N LEU A 17 -13.08 -16.03 -35.54
CA LEU A 17 -14.11 -17.06 -35.68
C LEU A 17 -15.46 -16.57 -35.10
N GLN A 18 -16.45 -16.45 -35.99
CA GLN A 18 -17.86 -16.27 -35.65
C GLN A 18 -18.45 -17.60 -35.16
N TRP A 19 -19.07 -17.60 -33.98
CA TRP A 19 -20.02 -18.62 -33.55
C TRP A 19 -21.42 -18.23 -34.03
N SER A 20 -21.95 -18.95 -35.01
CA SER A 20 -23.34 -18.88 -35.44
C SER A 20 -24.22 -19.73 -34.50
N GLY A 21 -25.30 -19.14 -33.99
CA GLY A 21 -26.22 -19.79 -33.05
C GLY A 21 -27.23 -20.75 -33.69
N LEU A 22 -28.04 -21.37 -32.81
CA LEU A 22 -29.39 -21.83 -33.14
C LEU A 22 -30.22 -22.00 -31.87
N THR A 23 -31.28 -21.19 -31.80
CA THR A 23 -32.43 -21.31 -30.90
C THR A 23 -33.36 -22.43 -31.36
N SER A 24 -34.00 -23.18 -30.45
CA SER A 24 -35.48 -23.28 -30.36
C SER A 24 -35.96 -24.32 -29.34
N ARG A 25 -37.03 -23.95 -28.62
CA ARG A 25 -37.92 -24.78 -27.79
C ARG A 25 -38.60 -25.89 -28.61
N ARG A 26 -38.95 -27.02 -27.97
CA ARG A 26 -40.33 -27.51 -27.75
C ARG A 26 -40.39 -28.94 -27.16
N ASP A 27 -41.25 -29.07 -26.16
CA ASP A 27 -42.25 -30.12 -25.90
C ASP A 27 -41.86 -31.60 -25.69
N SER A 28 -42.23 -32.08 -24.49
CA SER A 28 -42.55 -33.47 -24.10
C SER A 28 -43.74 -34.05 -24.92
N PRO A 29 -44.07 -35.37 -24.94
CA PRO A 29 -44.47 -36.13 -23.74
C PRO A 29 -44.28 -37.69 -23.72
N SER A 30 -44.62 -38.29 -22.56
CA SER A 30 -45.21 -39.63 -22.33
C SER A 30 -44.28 -40.87 -22.36
N ARG A 31 -44.47 -41.99 -21.63
CA ARG A 31 -45.36 -42.45 -20.52
C ARG A 31 -44.91 -43.89 -20.12
N ILE A 32 -45.07 -44.27 -18.84
CA ILE A 32 -45.48 -45.60 -18.30
C ILE A 32 -44.48 -46.80 -18.38
N LEU A 33 -44.07 -47.37 -17.23
CA LEU A 33 -44.64 -48.62 -16.66
C LEU A 33 -44.17 -48.92 -15.23
N ALA A 34 -45.06 -49.55 -14.48
CA ALA A 34 -45.01 -49.84 -13.05
C ALA A 34 -44.64 -51.31 -12.75
N GLY A 35 -44.35 -51.60 -11.47
CA GLY A 35 -44.34 -52.95 -10.87
C GLY A 35 -43.27 -53.06 -9.78
N ALA A 36 -43.58 -52.90 -8.49
CA ALA A 36 -44.21 -53.84 -7.56
C ALA A 36 -43.16 -54.51 -6.65
N VAL A 37 -43.33 -54.43 -5.32
CA VAL A 37 -43.47 -55.56 -4.37
C VAL A 37 -43.67 -55.01 -2.94
N SER A 38 -44.64 -55.61 -2.26
CA SER A 38 -45.16 -55.31 -0.92
C SER A 38 -44.36 -55.92 0.25
N LEU A 39 -44.28 -55.17 1.35
CA LEU A 39 -44.75 -55.44 2.73
C LEU A 39 -44.61 -56.86 3.34
N VAL A 40 -44.11 -56.95 4.59
CA VAL A 40 -44.85 -57.35 5.83
C VAL A 40 -43.92 -57.67 7.05
N PHE A 41 -44.10 -56.89 8.13
CA PHE A 41 -44.16 -57.11 9.59
C PHE A 41 -43.37 -58.21 10.37
N LEU A 42 -42.85 -57.84 11.56
CA LEU A 42 -43.47 -58.12 12.89
C LEU A 42 -42.71 -57.50 14.10
N ILE A 43 -43.44 -57.30 15.21
CA ILE A 43 -43.17 -56.48 16.40
C ILE A 43 -43.14 -57.36 17.69
N SER A 44 -42.41 -56.89 18.73
CA SER A 44 -42.55 -57.13 20.20
C SER A 44 -41.97 -58.42 20.85
N PHE A 45 -41.52 -58.52 22.13
CA PHE A 45 -41.64 -57.69 23.36
C PHE A 45 -40.64 -58.15 24.48
N PHE A 46 -40.34 -57.24 25.43
CA PHE A 46 -40.03 -57.37 26.89
C PHE A 46 -38.63 -57.79 27.42
N GLY A 47 -38.17 -57.07 28.46
CA GLY A 47 -36.82 -57.07 29.03
C GLY A 47 -36.65 -57.75 30.39
N TYR A 48 -35.47 -57.61 31.01
CA TYR A 48 -35.19 -57.86 32.44
C TYR A 48 -33.90 -57.15 32.91
N HIS A 49 -33.83 -56.92 34.22
CA HIS A 49 -33.00 -56.01 35.02
C HIS A 49 -31.50 -56.36 35.26
N PHE A 50 -30.80 -55.36 35.88
CA PHE A 50 -29.69 -55.42 36.85
C PHE A 50 -28.24 -55.34 36.34
N PHE A 51 -27.60 -54.16 36.45
CA PHE A 51 -26.44 -53.85 37.34
C PHE A 51 -25.89 -52.44 37.00
N ASP A 52 -26.14 -51.44 37.85
CA ASP A 52 -25.40 -50.17 37.84
C ASP A 52 -24.57 -50.10 39.12
N LEU A 53 -23.26 -50.27 39.00
CA LEU A 53 -22.29 -49.89 40.03
C LEU A 53 -20.98 -49.48 39.34
N LEU A 54 -20.65 -48.19 39.52
CA LEU A 54 -19.30 -47.61 39.55
C LEU A 54 -18.45 -47.71 38.26
N PHE A 55 -18.48 -46.66 37.44
CA PHE A 55 -17.26 -46.00 36.93
C PHE A 55 -17.57 -44.53 36.60
N THR A 56 -17.32 -43.63 37.56
CA THR A 56 -17.11 -42.22 37.27
C THR A 56 -15.70 -42.05 36.71
N THR A 57 -15.56 -42.01 35.39
CA THR A 57 -14.36 -41.49 34.72
C THR A 57 -14.50 -39.98 34.51
N PRO A 58 -13.44 -39.19 34.73
CA PRO A 58 -13.51 -37.74 34.71
C PRO A 58 -13.71 -37.21 33.29
N CYS A 59 -14.36 -36.05 33.19
CA CYS A 59 -14.58 -35.29 31.96
C CYS A 59 -13.32 -35.26 31.07
N SER A 60 -13.46 -35.75 29.85
CA SER A 60 -12.52 -35.43 28.77
C SER A 60 -12.54 -33.90 28.59
N HIS A 61 -11.40 -33.24 28.81
CA HIS A 61 -11.19 -31.91 28.27
C HIS A 61 -11.19 -32.07 26.75
N ALA A 62 -12.30 -31.74 26.10
CA ALA A 62 -12.33 -31.68 24.65
C ALA A 62 -11.27 -30.67 24.19
N ALA A 63 -10.42 -31.07 23.25
CA ALA A 63 -9.48 -30.14 22.63
C ALA A 63 -10.25 -28.91 22.12
N PRO A 64 -9.72 -27.69 22.30
CA PRO A 64 -10.41 -26.49 21.83
C PRO A 64 -10.68 -26.60 20.32
N SER A 65 -11.84 -26.13 19.87
CA SER A 65 -12.13 -26.02 18.43
C SER A 65 -11.12 -25.09 17.76
N HIS A 66 -10.84 -25.31 16.46
CA HIS A 66 -9.92 -24.47 15.70
C HIS A 66 -10.30 -22.97 15.78
N ASP A 67 -11.58 -22.65 15.68
CA ASP A 67 -12.09 -21.28 15.84
C ASP A 67 -11.76 -20.66 17.21
N ASN A 68 -11.72 -21.49 18.27
CA ASN A 68 -11.34 -21.05 19.61
C ASN A 68 -9.82 -20.76 19.68
N VAL A 69 -9.00 -21.48 18.93
CA VAL A 69 -7.57 -21.19 18.80
C VAL A 69 -7.36 -19.83 18.12
N VAL A 70 -7.95 -19.61 16.95
CA VAL A 70 -7.84 -18.34 16.20
C VAL A 70 -8.27 -17.15 17.07
N THR A 71 -9.41 -17.27 17.76
CA THR A 71 -9.92 -16.20 18.64
C THR A 71 -8.96 -15.89 19.80
N LYS A 72 -8.36 -16.91 20.41
CA LYS A 72 -7.39 -16.72 21.50
C LYS A 72 -6.10 -16.05 21.03
N VAL A 73 -5.58 -16.46 19.87
CA VAL A 73 -4.38 -15.87 19.26
C VAL A 73 -4.63 -14.41 18.93
N GLN A 74 -5.80 -14.10 18.36
CA GLN A 74 -6.20 -12.73 18.09
C GLN A 74 -6.26 -11.88 19.36
N GLN A 75 -6.90 -12.38 20.41
CA GLN A 75 -7.00 -11.64 21.67
C GLN A 75 -5.62 -11.41 22.29
N CYS A 76 -4.74 -12.43 22.26
CA CYS A 76 -3.35 -12.32 22.69
C CYS A 76 -2.60 -11.22 21.92
N ALA A 77 -2.73 -11.18 20.59
CA ALA A 77 -2.08 -10.16 19.75
C ALA A 77 -2.58 -8.74 20.08
N ILE A 78 -3.89 -8.57 20.23
CA ILE A 78 -4.52 -7.28 20.59
C ILE A 78 -4.09 -6.83 21.99
N ASP A 79 -4.13 -7.73 22.97
CA ASP A 79 -3.77 -7.41 24.36
C ASP A 79 -2.30 -7.03 24.46
N ASN A 80 -1.41 -7.76 23.78
CA ASN A 80 0.02 -7.44 23.71
C ASN A 80 0.27 -6.07 23.06
N LEU A 81 -0.42 -5.75 21.96
CA LEU A 81 -0.24 -4.48 21.26
C LEU A 81 -0.78 -3.29 22.09
N LYS A 82 -1.90 -3.48 22.78
CA LYS A 82 -2.52 -2.45 23.63
C LYS A 82 -1.83 -2.25 24.97
N ALA A 83 -0.90 -3.13 25.34
CA ALA A 83 -0.16 -2.99 26.59
C ALA A 83 0.68 -1.71 26.63
N ASP A 84 1.21 -1.27 25.48
CA ASP A 84 1.99 -0.05 25.35
C ASP A 84 1.92 0.53 23.93
N THR A 85 1.38 1.74 23.80
CA THR A 85 1.23 2.47 22.52
C THR A 85 2.02 3.77 22.49
N TRP A 86 3.16 3.84 23.19
CA TRP A 86 4.03 5.02 23.27
C TRP A 86 4.37 5.67 21.92
N PHE A 87 4.41 4.89 20.84
CA PHE A 87 4.70 5.36 19.48
C PHE A 87 3.62 6.29 18.90
N LEU A 88 2.49 6.47 19.58
CA LEU A 88 1.44 7.41 19.20
C LEU A 88 1.52 8.75 19.94
N ASP A 89 2.37 8.88 20.97
CA ASP A 89 2.32 10.01 21.91
C ASP A 89 2.66 11.36 21.24
N ASP A 90 3.59 11.35 20.28
CA ASP A 90 4.04 12.55 19.55
C ASP A 90 3.31 12.76 18.21
N ALA A 91 2.39 11.86 17.86
CA ALA A 91 1.70 11.85 16.58
C ALA A 91 0.47 12.76 16.60
N VAL A 92 0.64 14.00 16.13
CA VAL A 92 -0.44 15.01 16.08
C VAL A 92 -0.92 15.26 14.65
N PRO A 93 -2.22 15.56 14.44
CA PRO A 93 -2.72 15.95 13.12
C PRO A 93 -1.95 17.14 12.55
N ILE A 94 -1.78 17.16 11.23
CA ILE A 94 -1.19 18.32 10.54
C ILE A 94 -2.10 19.55 10.75
N GLU A 95 -1.50 20.65 11.19
CA GLU A 95 -2.21 21.89 11.46
C GLU A 95 -2.61 22.60 10.16
N ALA A 96 -3.72 23.37 10.22
CA ALA A 96 -4.26 24.07 9.06
C ALA A 96 -3.24 24.99 8.35
N GLU A 97 -2.35 25.62 9.12
CA GLU A 97 -1.30 26.50 8.59
C GLU A 97 -0.30 25.75 7.72
N GLU A 98 0.07 24.51 8.09
CA GLU A 98 1.05 23.75 7.32
C GLU A 98 0.51 23.40 5.92
N PHE A 99 -0.79 23.18 5.75
CA PHE A 99 -1.40 23.01 4.43
C PHE A 99 -1.31 24.28 3.57
N LEU A 100 -1.36 25.46 4.19
CA LEU A 100 -1.15 26.73 3.49
C LEU A 100 0.32 26.87 3.08
N GLU A 101 1.25 26.53 3.97
CA GLU A 101 2.70 26.55 3.69
C GLU A 101 3.09 25.56 2.58
N ARG A 102 2.52 24.35 2.56
CA ARG A 102 2.74 23.35 1.49
C ARG A 102 2.39 23.93 0.13
N ARG A 103 1.23 24.58 0.03
CA ARG A 103 0.79 25.24 -1.21
C ARG A 103 1.70 26.41 -1.56
N ASP A 104 2.15 27.20 -0.60
CA ASP A 104 3.09 28.30 -0.86
C ASP A 104 4.45 27.80 -1.36
N ARG A 105 4.96 26.67 -0.83
CA ARG A 105 6.16 26.01 -1.35
C ARG A 105 5.97 25.57 -2.80
N LEU A 106 4.83 24.97 -3.12
CA LEU A 106 4.49 24.63 -4.50
C LEU A 106 4.38 25.87 -5.39
N ALA A 107 3.70 26.93 -4.96
CA ALA A 107 3.59 28.17 -5.70
C ALA A 107 4.97 28.77 -6.03
N LYS A 108 5.93 28.73 -5.10
CA LYS A 108 7.33 29.14 -5.37
C LYS A 108 7.97 28.28 -6.47
N ALA A 109 7.80 26.96 -6.43
CA ALA A 109 8.30 26.06 -7.46
C ALA A 109 7.68 26.34 -8.85
N LEU A 110 6.38 26.62 -8.90
CA LEU A 110 5.66 26.98 -10.14
C LEU A 110 6.16 28.32 -10.71
N ALA A 111 6.36 29.33 -9.85
CA ALA A 111 6.80 30.65 -10.26
C ALA A 111 8.19 30.63 -10.91
N VAL A 112 9.13 29.85 -10.37
CA VAL A 112 10.49 29.69 -10.92
C VAL A 112 10.45 29.03 -12.31
N ASN A 113 9.49 28.13 -12.54
CA ASN A 113 9.33 27.41 -13.79
C ASN A 113 8.37 28.10 -14.79
N GLY A 114 7.83 29.28 -14.45
CA GLY A 114 6.89 30.01 -15.32
C GLY A 114 5.58 29.27 -15.58
N VAL A 115 5.11 28.50 -14.60
CA VAL A 115 3.85 27.73 -14.66
C VAL A 115 2.72 28.53 -14.01
N ASP A 116 1.56 28.59 -14.68
CA ASP A 116 0.42 29.40 -14.24
C ASP A 116 -0.42 28.75 -13.13
N ALA A 117 -0.49 27.41 -13.10
CA ALA A 117 -1.10 26.69 -11.98
C ALA A 117 -0.62 25.22 -11.93
N PHE A 118 -0.63 24.64 -10.74
CA PHE A 118 -0.65 23.20 -10.55
C PHE A 118 -2.10 22.72 -10.44
N VAL A 119 -2.43 21.63 -11.13
CA VAL A 119 -3.79 21.07 -11.17
C VAL A 119 -3.76 19.60 -10.75
N LEU A 120 -4.76 19.20 -9.96
CA LEU A 120 -4.85 17.86 -9.39
C LEU A 120 -6.31 17.43 -9.17
N GLU A 121 -6.52 16.11 -9.21
CA GLU A 121 -7.79 15.44 -8.89
C GLU A 121 -7.79 14.96 -7.43
N PRO A 122 -8.95 14.59 -6.85
CA PRO A 122 -8.99 13.95 -5.53
C PRO A 122 -8.08 12.73 -5.45
N GLY A 123 -7.38 12.56 -4.34
CA GLY A 123 -6.37 11.53 -4.15
C GLY A 123 -5.32 11.94 -3.13
N TYR A 124 -4.19 11.23 -3.08
CA TYR A 124 -3.13 11.49 -2.10
C TYR A 124 -2.53 12.89 -2.21
N THR A 125 -2.24 13.39 -3.43
CA THR A 125 -1.74 14.75 -3.62
C THR A 125 -2.77 15.80 -3.15
N PHE A 126 -4.07 15.54 -3.38
CA PHE A 126 -5.13 16.43 -2.92
C PHE A 126 -5.21 16.44 -1.40
N GLN A 127 -5.17 15.28 -0.76
CA GLN A 127 -5.11 15.19 0.71
C GLN A 127 -3.91 15.98 1.26
N TYR A 128 -2.74 15.88 0.61
CA TYR A 128 -1.52 16.56 1.04
C TYR A 128 -1.64 18.08 1.06
N TYR A 129 -2.31 18.67 0.06
CA TYR A 129 -2.46 20.13 -0.06
C TYR A 129 -3.77 20.69 0.51
N GLY A 130 -4.82 19.87 0.54
CA GLY A 130 -6.19 20.28 0.87
C GLY A 130 -6.70 19.81 2.23
N ASN A 131 -5.94 18.99 2.96
CA ASN A 131 -6.38 18.37 4.22
C ASN A 131 -7.72 17.63 4.13
N ILE A 132 -7.98 16.98 3.00
CA ILE A 132 -9.22 16.21 2.83
C ILE A 132 -9.04 14.77 3.34
N SER A 133 -8.58 14.59 4.58
CA SER A 133 -8.65 13.31 5.25
C SER A 133 -10.08 13.10 5.80
N GLN A 134 -11.08 13.06 4.91
CA GLN A 134 -12.45 12.79 5.33
C GLN A 134 -12.61 11.29 5.53
N VAL A 135 -12.62 10.86 6.79
CA VAL A 135 -13.00 9.48 7.18
C VAL A 135 -14.46 9.37 7.59
N ASP A 136 -15.13 10.50 7.85
CA ASP A 136 -16.52 10.56 8.32
C ASP A 136 -17.57 10.52 7.18
N TRP A 137 -17.14 10.70 5.92
CA TRP A 137 -18.00 10.67 4.73
C TRP A 137 -17.34 9.86 3.60
N GLU A 138 -18.05 9.71 2.49
CA GLU A 138 -17.65 9.08 1.26
C GLU A 138 -16.36 9.76 0.78
N PRO A 139 -15.25 9.01 0.64
CA PRO A 139 -14.02 9.54 0.09
C PRO A 139 -14.31 10.19 -1.26
N TRP A 140 -13.78 11.40 -1.47
CA TRP A 140 -13.81 11.98 -2.80
C TRP A 140 -12.79 11.24 -3.65
N GLU A 141 -13.30 10.37 -4.52
CA GLU A 141 -12.51 9.61 -5.47
C GLU A 141 -12.53 10.30 -6.86
N PRO A 142 -11.52 10.06 -7.71
CA PRO A 142 -11.58 10.49 -9.11
C PRO A 142 -12.76 9.88 -9.86
N GLU A 143 -13.83 10.66 -10.07
CA GLU A 143 -15.02 10.27 -10.84
C GLU A 143 -14.98 10.76 -12.28
N GLU A 144 -15.84 10.26 -13.18
CA GLU A 144 -15.81 10.68 -14.59
C GLU A 144 -15.91 12.20 -14.80
N ARG A 145 -16.56 12.89 -13.86
CA ARG A 145 -16.72 14.35 -13.79
C ARG A 145 -15.48 15.06 -13.21
N PRO A 146 -14.91 16.06 -13.91
CA PRO A 146 -13.79 16.83 -13.38
C PRO A 146 -14.18 17.63 -12.12
N PHE A 147 -13.60 17.24 -10.99
CA PHE A 147 -13.43 18.07 -9.80
C PHE A 147 -11.94 18.29 -9.59
N LEU A 148 -11.47 19.53 -9.76
CA LEU A 148 -10.04 19.86 -9.77
C LEU A 148 -9.72 20.88 -8.70
N MET A 149 -8.61 20.70 -7.99
CA MET A 149 -7.97 21.76 -7.21
C MET A 149 -6.90 22.42 -8.07
N LEU A 150 -6.81 23.74 -7.99
CA LEU A 150 -5.80 24.56 -8.65
C LEU A 150 -5.00 25.30 -7.60
N ILE A 151 -3.67 25.18 -7.66
CA ILE A 151 -2.73 25.95 -6.85
C ILE A 151 -1.97 26.89 -7.78
N MET A 152 -2.22 28.19 -7.65
CA MET A 152 -1.72 29.22 -8.56
C MET A 152 -0.71 30.11 -7.84
N PRO A 153 0.48 30.38 -8.43
CA PRO A 153 1.42 31.31 -7.84
C PRO A 153 0.92 32.75 -7.94
N GLN A 154 0.96 33.47 -6.83
CA GLN A 154 0.73 34.92 -6.77
C GLN A 154 1.97 35.61 -6.25
N THR A 155 2.50 36.54 -7.06
CA THR A 155 3.62 37.38 -6.65
C THR A 155 3.10 38.72 -6.17
N SER A 156 3.37 39.02 -4.91
CA SER A 156 3.07 40.32 -4.32
C SER A 156 4.00 41.41 -4.89
N PRO A 157 3.65 42.72 -4.80
CA PRO A 157 4.52 43.81 -5.25
C PRO A 157 5.92 43.83 -4.60
N ASN A 158 6.09 43.21 -3.42
CA ASN A 158 7.37 43.07 -2.75
C ASN A 158 8.22 41.88 -3.25
N GLY A 159 7.72 41.08 -4.20
CA GLY A 159 8.38 39.89 -4.74
C GLY A 159 8.10 38.58 -4.00
N GLU A 160 7.32 38.60 -2.92
CA GLU A 160 6.90 37.41 -2.18
C GLU A 160 5.92 36.57 -3.02
N VAL A 161 6.14 35.26 -3.07
CA VAL A 161 5.28 34.31 -3.78
C VAL A 161 4.48 33.48 -2.78
N THR A 162 3.15 33.54 -2.90
CA THR A 162 2.19 32.73 -2.13
C THR A 162 1.25 31.99 -3.08
N ALA A 163 0.51 31.02 -2.55
CA ALA A 163 -0.49 30.28 -3.29
C ALA A 163 -1.87 30.92 -3.21
N LYS A 164 -2.49 31.13 -4.38
CA LYS A 164 -3.95 31.20 -4.51
C LYS A 164 -4.48 29.80 -4.78
N THR A 165 -5.50 29.39 -4.04
CA THR A 165 -6.17 28.11 -4.24
C THR A 165 -7.54 28.34 -4.86
N ALA A 166 -7.88 27.59 -5.90
CA ALA A 166 -9.21 27.60 -6.52
C ALA A 166 -9.65 26.18 -6.89
N TYR A 167 -10.92 26.02 -7.24
CA TYR A 167 -11.49 24.71 -7.58
C TYR A 167 -12.34 24.79 -8.84
N LEU A 168 -12.34 23.72 -9.64
CA LEU A 168 -13.34 23.47 -10.68
C LEU A 168 -14.27 22.37 -10.17
N SER A 169 -15.59 22.60 -10.13
CA SER A 169 -16.55 21.62 -9.59
C SER A 169 -17.81 21.53 -10.46
N PRO A 170 -18.45 20.35 -10.57
CA PRO A 170 -19.82 20.27 -11.03
C PRO A 170 -20.71 21.18 -10.17
N HIS A 171 -21.64 21.90 -10.78
CA HIS A 171 -22.48 22.88 -10.07
C HIS A 171 -23.29 22.24 -8.94
N PHE A 172 -23.84 21.04 -9.16
CA PHE A 172 -24.64 20.34 -8.15
C PHE A 172 -23.82 19.86 -6.93
N GLU A 173 -22.48 19.80 -7.05
CA GLU A 173 -21.55 19.41 -5.98
C GLU A 173 -20.97 20.59 -5.21
N GLU A 174 -21.19 21.83 -5.65
CA GLU A 174 -20.58 23.03 -5.05
C GLU A 174 -20.81 23.11 -3.53
N GLY A 175 -22.03 22.79 -3.10
CA GLY A 175 -22.38 22.76 -1.68
C GLY A 175 -21.53 21.77 -0.89
N ARG A 176 -21.29 20.56 -1.44
CA ARG A 176 -20.46 19.54 -0.79
C ARG A 176 -18.99 19.96 -0.76
N VAL A 177 -18.48 20.55 -1.84
CA VAL A 177 -17.11 21.10 -1.88
C VAL A 177 -16.89 22.14 -0.77
N ARG A 178 -17.85 23.02 -0.52
CA ARG A 178 -17.76 24.02 0.56
C ARG A 178 -17.76 23.42 1.97
N MET A 179 -18.28 22.20 2.12
CA MET A 179 -18.28 21.45 3.39
C MET A 179 -17.01 20.63 3.60
N LEU A 180 -16.06 20.64 2.65
CA LEU A 180 -14.86 19.80 2.73
C LEU A 180 -13.90 20.18 3.87
N GLY A 181 -14.05 21.37 4.44
CA GLY A 181 -13.17 21.85 5.52
C GLY A 181 -11.74 22.16 5.07
N ILE A 182 -11.53 22.39 3.77
CA ILE A 182 -10.20 22.65 3.21
C ILE A 182 -9.62 23.94 3.81
N PRO A 183 -8.42 23.91 4.42
CA PRO A 183 -7.79 25.11 4.95
C PRO A 183 -7.67 26.20 3.88
N SER A 184 -8.07 27.42 4.22
CA SER A 184 -8.08 28.55 3.29
C SER A 184 -7.74 29.85 4.01
N ARG A 185 -7.05 30.77 3.31
CA ARG A 185 -6.88 32.16 3.76
C ARG A 185 -8.12 33.00 3.50
N ASP A 186 -8.90 32.61 2.51
CA ASP A 186 -10.10 33.29 2.08
C ASP A 186 -11.30 32.84 2.92
N GLN A 187 -12.23 33.78 3.16
CA GLN A 187 -13.48 33.50 3.89
C GLN A 187 -14.35 32.44 3.19
N GLU A 188 -14.28 32.38 1.86
CA GLU A 188 -14.99 31.40 1.04
C GLU A 188 -14.04 30.79 0.00
N LEU A 189 -14.26 29.52 -0.34
CA LEU A 189 -13.52 28.85 -1.41
C LEU A 189 -13.83 29.50 -2.78
N ASP A 190 -12.78 29.75 -3.57
CA ASP A 190 -12.86 30.27 -4.93
C ASP A 190 -13.21 29.14 -5.91
N ILE A 191 -14.51 28.91 -6.16
CA ILE A 191 -15.00 27.80 -6.98
C ILE A 191 -15.47 28.32 -8.36
N VAL A 192 -15.01 27.66 -9.42
CA VAL A 192 -15.55 27.74 -10.78
C VAL A 192 -16.48 26.55 -10.95
N VAL A 193 -17.76 26.81 -11.16
CA VAL A 193 -18.77 25.77 -11.35
C VAL A 193 -19.08 25.55 -12.82
N TRP A 194 -19.38 24.31 -13.18
CA TRP A 194 -19.83 23.93 -14.52
C TRP A 194 -21.11 23.08 -14.46
N GLU A 195 -22.03 23.30 -15.40
CA GLU A 195 -23.27 22.52 -15.52
C GLU A 195 -23.01 21.23 -16.31
N GLU A 196 -23.78 20.16 -16.07
CA GLU A 196 -23.60 18.83 -16.70
C GLU A 196 -23.52 18.85 -18.24
N HIS A 197 -24.07 19.87 -18.89
CA HIS A 197 -24.07 20.02 -20.35
C HIS A 197 -22.98 20.98 -20.89
N TRP A 198 -22.15 21.55 -20.01
CA TRP A 198 -21.05 22.43 -20.36
C TRP A 198 -19.76 21.65 -20.55
N ASN A 199 -18.81 22.24 -21.27
CA ASN A 199 -17.45 21.73 -21.30
C ASN A 199 -16.69 22.28 -20.08
N PRO A 200 -16.34 21.44 -19.08
CA PRO A 200 -15.69 21.90 -17.85
C PRO A 200 -14.35 22.62 -18.10
N TYR A 201 -13.61 22.19 -19.12
CA TYR A 201 -12.29 22.74 -19.43
C TYR A 201 -12.39 24.12 -20.09
N THR A 202 -13.35 24.30 -21.01
CA THR A 202 -13.65 25.62 -21.59
C THR A 202 -14.17 26.57 -20.52
N THR A 203 -15.08 26.11 -19.64
CA THR A 203 -15.57 26.89 -18.51
C THR A 203 -14.43 27.34 -17.59
N LEU A 204 -13.45 26.47 -17.33
CA LEU A 204 -12.27 26.82 -16.55
C LEU A 204 -11.41 27.88 -17.26
N LEU A 205 -11.11 27.70 -18.56
CA LEU A 205 -10.29 28.63 -19.33
C LEU A 205 -10.91 30.03 -19.42
N GLU A 206 -12.22 30.11 -19.65
CA GLU A 206 -12.95 31.38 -19.78
C GLU A 206 -13.26 32.04 -18.43
N SER A 207 -12.91 31.39 -17.32
CA SER A 207 -13.17 31.91 -15.98
C SER A 207 -12.23 33.08 -15.61
N ARG A 208 -12.61 33.79 -14.54
CA ARG A 208 -11.80 34.84 -13.90
C ARG A 208 -10.38 34.40 -13.51
N LEU A 209 -10.10 33.10 -13.41
CA LEU A 209 -8.80 32.59 -12.99
C LEU A 209 -7.72 32.78 -14.06
N PHE A 210 -8.10 32.73 -15.34
CA PHE A 210 -7.16 32.80 -16.47
C PHE A 210 -7.45 33.99 -17.39
N GLU A 211 -8.17 35.00 -16.90
CA GLU A 211 -8.47 36.21 -17.66
C GLU A 211 -7.18 36.88 -18.17
N GLY A 212 -7.15 37.19 -19.47
CA GLY A 212 -6.01 37.85 -20.12
C GLY A 212 -4.79 36.94 -20.37
N LYS A 213 -4.86 35.65 -20.07
CA LYS A 213 -3.81 34.68 -20.39
C LYS A 213 -4.07 34.06 -21.76
N ASP A 214 -3.05 34.09 -22.63
CA ASP A 214 -3.05 33.32 -23.87
C ASP A 214 -2.40 31.96 -23.62
N ARG A 215 -3.19 30.89 -23.77
CA ARG A 215 -2.79 29.48 -23.57
C ARG A 215 -2.04 29.20 -22.26
N PRO A 216 -2.72 29.27 -21.09
CA PRO A 216 -2.08 29.09 -19.78
C PRO A 216 -1.37 27.74 -19.63
N ILE A 217 -0.25 27.74 -18.90
CA ILE A 217 0.58 26.56 -18.63
C ILE A 217 0.14 25.92 -17.32
N LEU A 218 -0.36 24.69 -17.38
CA LEU A 218 -0.78 23.93 -16.21
C LEU A 218 0.18 22.77 -15.95
N MET A 219 0.75 22.70 -14.76
CA MET A 219 1.45 21.49 -14.31
C MET A 219 0.42 20.50 -13.79
N ALA A 220 0.28 19.36 -14.46
CA ALA A 220 -0.62 18.30 -14.04
C ALA A 220 0.07 17.42 -13.00
N ASP A 221 -0.64 17.10 -11.93
CA ASP A 221 -0.24 16.03 -11.01
C ASP A 221 -0.03 14.71 -11.78
N GLU A 222 0.94 13.91 -11.36
CA GLU A 222 1.35 12.69 -12.06
C GLU A 222 0.27 11.59 -12.05
N GLU A 223 -0.69 11.65 -11.12
CA GLU A 223 -1.78 10.68 -10.98
C GLU A 223 -3.07 11.14 -11.65
N MET A 224 -3.08 12.32 -12.29
CA MET A 224 -4.24 12.77 -13.05
C MET A 224 -4.56 11.83 -14.20
N ARG A 225 -5.85 11.54 -14.38
CA ARG A 225 -6.30 10.67 -15.47
C ARG A 225 -6.05 11.36 -16.81
N ASP A 226 -5.45 10.60 -17.74
CA ASP A 226 -5.02 11.10 -19.05
C ASP A 226 -6.12 11.86 -19.82
N TYR A 227 -7.37 11.42 -19.75
CA TYR A 227 -8.46 12.09 -20.47
C TYR A 227 -8.78 13.49 -19.94
N ILE A 228 -8.50 13.77 -18.65
CA ILE A 228 -8.63 15.09 -18.03
C ILE A 228 -7.53 16.00 -18.54
N VAL A 229 -6.28 15.51 -18.54
CA VAL A 229 -5.10 16.22 -19.07
C VAL A 229 -5.31 16.57 -20.56
N ARG A 230 -5.74 15.60 -21.37
CA ARG A 230 -6.11 15.85 -22.78
C ARG A 230 -7.29 16.80 -22.92
N GLY A 231 -8.25 16.73 -22.00
CA GLY A 231 -9.37 17.67 -21.91
C GLY A 231 -8.88 19.11 -21.76
N LEU A 232 -7.94 19.36 -20.85
CA LEU A 232 -7.29 20.66 -20.68
C LEU A 232 -6.53 21.09 -21.95
N ASP A 233 -5.67 20.22 -22.50
CA ASP A 233 -4.86 20.55 -23.69
C ASP A 233 -5.69 20.89 -24.92
N THR A 234 -6.76 20.12 -25.17
CA THR A 234 -7.63 20.32 -26.34
C THR A 234 -8.52 21.56 -26.23
N ASN A 235 -8.67 22.11 -25.01
CA ASN A 235 -9.49 23.28 -24.74
C ASN A 235 -8.65 24.53 -24.42
N GLY A 236 -7.39 24.57 -24.87
CA GLY A 236 -6.60 25.81 -24.89
C GLY A 236 -5.61 25.97 -23.73
N PHE A 237 -5.42 24.96 -22.89
CA PHE A 237 -4.28 24.93 -21.96
C PHE A 237 -3.03 24.33 -22.62
N LYS A 238 -1.88 24.52 -21.99
CA LYS A 238 -0.66 23.75 -22.24
C LYS A 238 -0.33 22.98 -20.97
N THR A 239 -0.50 21.66 -20.98
CA THR A 239 -0.13 20.83 -19.83
C THR A 239 1.37 20.49 -19.85
N VAL A 240 1.96 20.39 -18.66
CA VAL A 240 3.35 19.96 -18.43
C VAL A 240 3.41 18.99 -17.26
N GLY A 241 4.42 18.11 -17.25
CA GLY A 241 4.69 17.23 -16.11
C GLY A 241 5.39 17.94 -14.95
N LEU A 242 5.65 17.19 -13.88
CA LEU A 242 6.33 17.69 -12.70
C LEU A 242 7.75 18.17 -13.01
N THR A 243 8.17 19.21 -12.29
CA THR A 243 9.56 19.70 -12.26
C THR A 243 10.22 19.25 -10.97
N PRO A 244 11.56 19.14 -10.90
CA PRO A 244 12.25 18.77 -9.67
C PRO A 244 11.87 19.63 -8.48
N GLU A 245 11.70 20.95 -8.65
CA GLU A 245 11.31 21.86 -7.57
C GLU A 245 9.90 21.56 -7.05
N ALA A 246 8.98 21.14 -7.93
CA ALA A 246 7.61 20.80 -7.54
C ALA A 246 7.55 19.43 -6.85
N GLU A 247 8.31 18.44 -7.33
CA GLU A 247 8.41 17.13 -6.70
C GLU A 247 8.98 17.24 -5.27
N LEU A 248 10.01 18.07 -5.08
CA LEU A 248 10.67 18.27 -3.79
C LEU A 248 9.71 18.67 -2.68
N VAL A 249 8.62 19.39 -2.98
CA VAL A 249 7.65 19.85 -1.98
C VAL A 249 7.02 18.70 -1.19
N ARG A 250 6.79 17.54 -1.82
CA ARG A 250 6.29 16.32 -1.17
C ARG A 250 7.41 15.37 -0.76
N GLN A 251 8.51 15.35 -1.52
CA GLN A 251 9.63 14.46 -1.22
C GLN A 251 10.28 14.81 0.13
N THR A 252 10.33 16.09 0.52
CA THR A 252 10.89 16.54 1.80
C THR A 252 9.80 16.72 2.85
N LYS A 253 9.88 15.93 3.93
CA LYS A 253 8.87 15.86 4.99
C LYS A 253 9.09 16.95 6.03
N SER A 254 8.01 17.57 6.48
CA SER A 254 8.04 18.41 7.68
C SER A 254 8.27 17.57 8.94
N ALA A 255 8.63 18.22 10.06
CA ALA A 255 8.80 17.53 11.33
C ALA A 255 7.51 16.81 11.79
N ALA A 256 6.35 17.42 11.57
CA ALA A 256 5.06 16.79 11.91
C ALA A 256 4.78 15.56 11.03
N GLU A 257 5.14 15.63 9.74
CA GLU A 257 5.00 14.48 8.83
C GLU A 257 5.91 13.33 9.25
N VAL A 258 7.15 13.62 9.65
CA VAL A 258 8.10 12.62 10.13
C VAL A 258 7.54 11.87 11.34
N GLU A 259 6.94 12.56 12.31
CA GLU A 259 6.37 11.90 13.49
C GLU A 259 5.11 11.07 13.17
N LEU A 260 4.29 11.50 12.21
CA LEU A 260 3.17 10.68 11.73
C LEU A 260 3.66 9.41 10.99
N ILE A 261 4.67 9.54 10.14
CA ILE A 261 5.32 8.41 9.46
C ILE A 261 5.96 7.47 10.50
N ARG A 262 6.62 8.02 11.52
CA ARG A 262 7.22 7.23 12.60
C ARG A 262 6.18 6.46 13.38
N ALA A 263 5.09 7.11 13.76
CA ALA A 263 4.02 6.52 14.53
C ALA A 263 3.38 5.34 13.79
N VAL A 264 3.00 5.53 12.52
CA VAL A 264 2.36 4.47 11.73
C VAL A 264 3.33 3.31 11.46
N ASN A 265 4.59 3.57 11.13
CA ASN A 265 5.56 2.52 10.84
C ASN A 265 6.03 1.77 12.09
N THR A 266 6.30 2.48 13.18
CA THR A 266 6.62 1.85 14.47
C THR A 266 5.45 1.04 14.99
N GLY A 267 4.22 1.58 14.90
CA GLY A 267 3.01 0.86 15.31
C GLY A 267 2.77 -0.42 14.51
N THR A 268 3.00 -0.39 13.20
CA THR A 268 2.90 -1.59 12.34
C THR A 268 3.95 -2.64 12.71
N VAL A 269 5.20 -2.25 13.00
CA VAL A 269 6.23 -3.18 13.54
C VAL A 269 5.81 -3.75 14.88
N GLN A 270 5.28 -2.92 15.79
CA GLN A 270 4.82 -3.39 17.11
C GLN A 270 3.64 -4.36 16.98
N ALA A 271 2.74 -4.18 16.01
CA ALA A 271 1.64 -5.11 15.76
C ALA A 271 2.14 -6.50 15.35
N VAL A 272 3.13 -6.58 14.44
CA VAL A 272 3.77 -7.85 14.07
C VAL A 272 4.47 -8.48 15.27
N ARG A 273 5.21 -7.69 16.06
CA ARG A 273 5.90 -8.16 17.28
C ARG A 273 4.95 -8.66 18.35
N ALA A 274 3.83 -7.98 18.56
CA ALA A 274 2.82 -8.34 19.54
C ALA A 274 2.08 -9.63 19.15
N MET A 275 1.83 -9.82 17.84
CA MET A 275 1.17 -11.01 17.30
C MET A 275 2.09 -12.24 17.30
N ARG A 276 3.34 -12.08 16.87
CA ARG A 276 4.27 -13.20 16.63
C ARG A 276 4.36 -14.23 17.77
N PRO A 277 4.53 -13.87 19.07
CA PRO A 277 4.62 -14.85 20.15
C PRO A 277 3.28 -15.54 20.45
N CYS A 278 2.17 -15.06 19.92
CA CYS A 278 0.86 -15.69 20.06
C CYS A 278 0.61 -16.76 18.98
N LEU A 279 1.36 -16.74 17.87
CA LEU A 279 1.14 -17.65 16.75
C LEU A 279 1.48 -19.09 17.13
N VAL A 280 0.62 -20.03 16.71
CA VAL A 280 0.77 -21.46 16.99
C VAL A 280 0.64 -22.27 15.68
N PRO A 281 1.24 -23.48 15.60
CA PRO A 281 1.08 -24.34 14.45
C PRO A 281 -0.39 -24.60 14.09
N GLY A 282 -0.65 -24.69 12.78
CA GLY A 282 -1.97 -25.01 12.23
C GLY A 282 -2.82 -23.82 11.79
N LEU A 283 -2.45 -22.59 12.17
CA LEU A 283 -3.05 -21.37 11.63
C LEU A 283 -2.75 -21.22 10.14
N THR A 284 -3.72 -20.77 9.35
CA THR A 284 -3.50 -20.47 7.93
C THR A 284 -2.96 -19.05 7.70
N GLU A 285 -2.44 -18.79 6.50
CA GLU A 285 -2.05 -17.44 6.07
C GLU A 285 -3.20 -16.43 6.22
N ASP A 286 -4.42 -16.79 5.80
CA ASP A 286 -5.61 -15.94 5.93
C ASP A 286 -5.99 -15.68 7.39
N GLU A 287 -5.83 -16.66 8.26
CA GLU A 287 -6.09 -16.50 9.70
C GLU A 287 -5.09 -15.54 10.34
N VAL A 288 -3.80 -15.67 10.00
CA VAL A 288 -2.76 -14.73 10.47
C VAL A 288 -2.97 -13.33 9.90
N THR A 289 -3.40 -13.22 8.64
CA THR A 289 -3.79 -11.95 8.01
C THR A 289 -4.93 -11.28 8.78
N ALA A 290 -5.99 -12.03 9.08
CA ALA A 290 -7.13 -11.53 9.84
C ALA A 290 -6.77 -11.12 11.28
N ILE A 291 -5.91 -11.90 11.96
CA ILE A 291 -5.40 -11.58 13.30
C ILE A 291 -4.65 -10.25 13.29
N LEU A 292 -3.71 -10.06 12.35
CA LEU A 292 -2.92 -8.83 12.27
C LEU A 292 -3.78 -7.61 11.89
N ASN A 293 -4.72 -7.78 10.96
CA ASN A 293 -5.69 -6.72 10.61
C ASN A 293 -6.48 -6.27 11.83
N ASN A 294 -6.99 -7.22 12.63
CA ASN A 294 -7.75 -6.90 13.83
C ASN A 294 -6.87 -6.26 14.92
N ALA A 295 -5.59 -6.60 15.00
CA ALA A 295 -4.64 -5.92 15.88
C ALA A 295 -4.44 -4.45 15.47
N LEU A 296 -4.18 -4.17 14.20
CA LEU A 296 -4.01 -2.81 13.66
C LEU A 296 -5.28 -1.96 13.85
N LEU A 297 -6.45 -2.51 13.51
CA LEU A 297 -7.74 -1.84 13.74
C LEU A 297 -7.97 -1.50 15.22
N SER A 298 -7.46 -2.34 16.13
CA SER A 298 -7.66 -2.15 17.56
C SER A 298 -6.98 -0.89 18.13
N ILE A 299 -5.99 -0.34 17.42
CA ILE A 299 -5.26 0.90 17.74
C ILE A 299 -5.65 2.07 16.81
N ASN A 300 -6.79 1.97 16.12
CA ASN A 300 -7.35 2.97 15.20
C ASN A 300 -6.49 3.24 13.95
N PHE A 301 -5.67 2.29 13.54
CA PHE A 301 -5.08 2.34 12.20
C PHE A 301 -6.12 1.92 11.17
N SER A 302 -6.06 2.52 9.99
CA SER A 302 -6.85 2.07 8.83
C SER A 302 -6.02 1.06 8.03
N LEU A 303 -6.67 0.02 7.52
CA LEU A 303 -5.97 -1.02 6.74
C LEU A 303 -5.64 -0.51 5.34
N PHE A 304 -4.44 -0.81 4.84
CA PHE A 304 -4.05 -0.56 3.44
C PHE A 304 -3.87 -1.87 2.68
N PHE A 305 -2.91 -2.69 3.10
CA PHE A 305 -2.74 -4.05 2.62
C PHE A 305 -2.11 -4.93 3.71
N ASN A 306 -2.25 -6.24 3.58
CA ASN A 306 -1.61 -7.20 4.47
C ASN A 306 -1.38 -8.51 3.71
N ILE A 307 -0.12 -8.80 3.44
CA ILE A 307 0.37 -9.97 2.71
C ILE A 307 1.06 -10.87 3.71
N VAL A 308 0.47 -12.05 3.97
CA VAL A 308 1.07 -13.10 4.80
C VAL A 308 1.34 -14.31 3.91
N LEU A 309 2.61 -14.68 3.80
CA LEU A 309 3.06 -15.75 2.90
C LEU A 309 3.97 -16.72 3.64
N PHE A 310 3.70 -18.01 3.48
CA PHE A 310 4.45 -19.08 4.13
C PHE A 310 5.29 -19.86 3.10
N GLU A 311 6.58 -20.03 3.40
CA GLU A 311 7.53 -20.81 2.59
C GLU A 311 7.49 -20.41 1.11
N GLU A 312 7.23 -21.33 0.18
CA GLU A 312 7.29 -21.11 -1.25
C GLU A 312 6.30 -20.05 -1.75
N HIS A 313 5.24 -19.75 -0.98
CA HIS A 313 4.37 -18.62 -1.29
C HIS A 313 5.13 -17.29 -1.13
N GLY A 314 6.01 -17.19 -0.13
CA GLY A 314 6.87 -16.04 0.13
C GLY A 314 8.00 -15.89 -0.88
N ALA A 315 8.26 -16.91 -1.71
CA ALA A 315 9.19 -16.81 -2.84
C ALA A 315 8.62 -16.00 -4.02
N LEU A 316 7.39 -15.50 -3.91
CA LEU A 316 6.78 -14.54 -4.83
C LEU A 316 6.58 -13.23 -4.07
N PRO A 317 7.22 -12.11 -4.45
CA PRO A 317 7.26 -10.88 -3.64
C PRO A 317 5.90 -10.35 -3.17
N HIS A 318 4.86 -10.52 -4.00
CA HIS A 318 3.46 -10.11 -3.72
C HIS A 318 2.49 -11.31 -3.58
N GLY A 319 3.03 -12.53 -3.44
CA GLY A 319 2.24 -13.75 -3.49
C GLY A 319 1.81 -14.16 -4.91
N GLY A 320 1.28 -15.37 -5.04
CA GLY A 320 0.75 -15.93 -6.29
C GLY A 320 -0.76 -16.15 -6.25
N PHE A 321 -1.30 -16.78 -7.30
CA PHE A 321 -2.75 -17.10 -7.39
C PHE A 321 -3.24 -18.16 -6.39
N VAL A 322 -2.34 -18.83 -5.68
CA VAL A 322 -2.64 -19.90 -4.71
C VAL A 322 -1.96 -19.56 -3.39
N THR A 323 -2.62 -18.75 -2.57
CA THR A 323 -2.19 -18.32 -1.23
C THR A 323 -3.39 -18.35 -0.27
N GLY A 324 -3.18 -18.14 1.02
CA GLY A 324 -4.22 -18.02 2.05
C GLY A 324 -4.46 -19.31 2.86
N GLY A 325 -4.37 -20.47 2.20
CA GLY A 325 -4.69 -21.76 2.81
C GLY A 325 -3.53 -22.51 3.46
N LYS A 326 -2.28 -22.07 3.27
CA LYS A 326 -1.12 -22.80 3.81
C LYS A 326 -1.05 -22.61 5.33
N LYS A 327 -0.72 -23.69 6.04
CA LYS A 327 -0.65 -23.72 7.51
C LYS A 327 0.76 -23.52 8.02
N VAL A 328 0.90 -22.72 9.06
CA VAL A 328 2.16 -22.51 9.78
C VAL A 328 2.55 -23.74 10.59
N ASN A 329 3.85 -24.03 10.64
CA ASN A 329 4.50 -24.94 11.57
C ASN A 329 5.78 -24.27 12.13
N TYR A 330 6.49 -24.95 13.03
CA TYR A 330 7.67 -24.39 13.72
C TYR A 330 8.87 -24.05 12.82
N ASN A 331 8.92 -24.62 11.60
CA ASN A 331 9.98 -24.39 10.62
C ASN A 331 9.56 -23.42 9.51
N THR A 332 8.29 -23.00 9.51
CA THR A 332 7.72 -22.17 8.46
C THR A 332 8.45 -20.83 8.40
N MET A 333 9.12 -20.54 7.29
CA MET A 333 9.53 -19.17 6.99
C MET A 333 8.28 -18.36 6.66
N ILE A 334 7.95 -17.41 7.53
CA ILE A 334 6.82 -16.50 7.35
C ILE A 334 7.37 -15.19 6.80
N VAL A 335 6.80 -14.69 5.72
CA VAL A 335 6.98 -13.32 5.23
C VAL A 335 5.67 -12.58 5.46
N ILE A 336 5.70 -11.53 6.27
CA ILE A 336 4.58 -10.60 6.44
C ILE A 336 5.02 -9.27 5.87
N ASP A 337 4.28 -8.78 4.89
CA ASP A 337 4.39 -7.43 4.37
C ASP A 337 3.06 -6.70 4.58
N VAL A 338 3.10 -5.61 5.32
CA VAL A 338 1.90 -4.99 5.86
C VAL A 338 1.99 -3.47 5.85
N GLY A 339 0.92 -2.87 5.32
CA GLY A 339 0.73 -1.43 5.27
C GLY A 339 -0.57 -1.02 5.97
N ALA A 340 -0.50 0.13 6.66
CA ALA A 340 -1.62 0.76 7.32
C ALA A 340 -1.56 2.27 7.11
N HIS A 341 -2.66 2.95 7.43
CA HIS A 341 -2.72 4.41 7.46
C HIS A 341 -3.02 4.92 8.86
N TYR A 342 -2.36 6.02 9.22
CA TYR A 342 -2.67 6.80 10.41
C TYR A 342 -2.59 8.29 10.07
N MET A 343 -3.69 9.02 10.32
CA MET A 343 -3.83 10.45 10.00
C MET A 343 -3.40 10.81 8.56
N GLY A 344 -3.68 9.93 7.61
CA GLY A 344 -3.36 10.11 6.19
C GLY A 344 -1.96 9.64 5.77
N TYR A 345 -1.06 9.29 6.70
CA TYR A 345 0.29 8.82 6.39
C TYR A 345 0.35 7.29 6.36
N SER A 346 1.24 6.76 5.51
CA SER A 346 1.33 5.32 5.22
C SER A 346 2.45 4.65 6.00
N SER A 347 2.21 3.43 6.47
CA SER A 347 3.28 2.47 6.78
C SER A 347 3.47 1.48 5.65
N ASP A 348 4.68 0.94 5.57
CA ASP A 348 5.06 -0.12 4.66
C ASP A 348 6.20 -0.91 5.30
N ILE A 349 5.90 -2.10 5.82
CA ILE A 349 6.81 -2.86 6.69
C ILE A 349 6.73 -4.33 6.34
N CYS A 350 7.91 -4.92 6.13
CA CYS A 350 8.06 -6.34 5.90
C CYS A 350 8.97 -7.00 6.95
N ARG A 351 8.52 -8.16 7.45
CA ARG A 351 9.24 -9.02 8.40
C ARG A 351 9.23 -10.46 7.92
N SER A 352 10.41 -11.08 8.00
CA SER A 352 10.59 -12.50 7.75
C SER A 352 11.06 -13.22 9.01
N PHE A 353 10.34 -14.23 9.49
CA PHE A 353 10.61 -14.89 10.77
C PHE A 353 10.00 -16.31 10.88
N LEU A 354 10.37 -17.03 11.93
CA LEU A 354 9.79 -18.29 12.39
C LEU A 354 9.04 -18.07 13.72
N ILE A 355 7.98 -18.83 13.97
CA ILE A 355 7.28 -18.88 15.27
C ILE A 355 8.07 -19.70 16.29
N ASP A 356 7.89 -19.47 17.59
CA ASP A 356 8.64 -20.18 18.64
C ASP A 356 8.49 -21.69 18.58
N GLY A 357 9.55 -22.40 18.94
CA GLY A 357 9.50 -23.85 19.10
C GLY A 357 8.56 -24.25 20.25
N PRO A 358 8.20 -25.54 20.35
CA PRO A 358 7.29 -26.01 21.37
C PRO A 358 7.86 -25.82 22.78
N ASP A 359 7.09 -25.22 23.69
CA ASP A 359 7.48 -24.96 25.10
C ASP A 359 7.75 -26.24 25.90
N ASN A 360 7.22 -27.37 25.47
CA ASN A 360 7.29 -28.66 26.18
C ASN A 360 8.47 -29.54 25.73
N GLY A 361 9.35 -29.04 24.86
CA GLY A 361 10.50 -29.78 24.35
C GLY A 361 10.12 -30.89 23.36
N GLU A 362 8.93 -30.82 22.75
CA GLU A 362 8.57 -31.68 21.63
C GLU A 362 9.59 -31.58 20.50
N GLU A 363 9.90 -32.73 19.89
CA GLU A 363 10.81 -32.78 18.77
C GLU A 363 10.16 -32.14 17.55
N VAL A 364 10.80 -31.10 17.02
CA VAL A 364 10.39 -30.45 15.78
C VAL A 364 10.99 -31.23 14.62
N GLU A 365 10.19 -31.51 13.59
CA GLU A 365 10.64 -32.15 12.36
C GLU A 365 11.87 -31.42 11.80
N ALA A 366 12.88 -32.16 11.33
CA ALA A 366 14.07 -31.55 10.75
C ALA A 366 13.71 -30.82 9.45
N ASP A 367 14.08 -29.54 9.35
CA ASP A 367 13.91 -28.76 8.12
C ASP A 367 15.20 -28.84 7.27
N PRO A 368 15.16 -29.45 6.07
CA PRO A 368 16.33 -29.53 5.20
C PRO A 368 16.80 -28.16 4.68
N LEU A 369 15.99 -27.10 4.83
CA LEU A 369 16.31 -25.74 4.41
C LEU A 369 16.73 -24.83 5.57
N ALA A 370 16.81 -25.32 6.81
CA ALA A 370 17.08 -24.49 7.99
C ALA A 370 18.35 -23.63 7.85
N GLU A 371 19.47 -24.24 7.45
CA GLU A 371 20.75 -23.51 7.24
C GLU A 371 20.66 -22.49 6.10
N GLU A 372 19.93 -22.81 5.02
CA GLU A 372 19.74 -21.89 3.89
C GLU A 372 18.85 -20.70 4.28
N LYS A 373 17.80 -20.94 5.07
CA LYS A 373 16.91 -19.90 5.62
C LYS A 373 17.69 -18.92 6.49
N GLU A 374 18.48 -19.41 7.44
CA GLU A 374 19.29 -18.56 8.32
C GLU A 374 20.34 -17.76 7.55
N LYS A 375 21.03 -18.41 6.61
CA LYS A 375 22.01 -17.75 5.75
C LYS A 375 21.37 -16.64 4.91
N VAL A 376 20.25 -16.92 4.24
CA VAL A 376 19.55 -15.93 3.40
C VAL A 376 19.01 -14.79 4.23
N TRP A 377 18.44 -15.08 5.41
CA TRP A 377 17.96 -14.07 6.35
C TRP A 377 19.07 -13.10 6.75
N GLN A 378 20.25 -13.62 7.11
CA GLN A 378 21.39 -12.77 7.47
C GLN A 378 21.89 -11.94 6.28
N ILE A 379 21.96 -12.52 5.07
CA ILE A 379 22.37 -11.78 3.86
C ILE A 379 21.43 -10.60 3.59
N VAL A 380 20.12 -10.79 3.74
CA VAL A 380 19.14 -9.71 3.54
C VAL A 380 19.32 -8.62 4.59
N LEU A 381 19.55 -8.98 5.87
CA LEU A 381 19.83 -8.01 6.92
C LEU A 381 21.13 -7.23 6.68
N ASP A 382 22.18 -7.90 6.20
CA ASP A 382 23.46 -7.27 5.85
C ASP A 382 23.29 -6.32 4.65
N ALA A 383 22.51 -6.70 3.65
CA ALA A 383 22.16 -5.86 2.50
C ALA A 383 21.37 -4.61 2.93
N GLN A 384 20.38 -4.78 3.81
CA GLN A 384 19.62 -3.67 4.38
C GLN A 384 20.53 -2.72 5.17
N THR A 385 21.51 -3.27 5.91
CA THR A 385 22.51 -2.49 6.65
C THR A 385 23.42 -1.69 5.72
N ALA A 386 23.88 -2.28 4.61
CA ALA A 386 24.70 -1.59 3.63
C ALA A 386 23.94 -0.43 2.96
N ALA A 387 22.66 -0.64 2.63
CA ALA A 387 21.77 0.43 2.16
C ALA A 387 21.56 1.51 3.21
N ALA A 388 21.33 1.14 4.47
CA ALA A 388 21.14 2.08 5.58
C ALA A 388 22.31 3.07 5.70
N GLN A 389 23.55 2.58 5.54
CA GLN A 389 24.77 3.38 5.57
C GLN A 389 24.93 4.30 4.34
N ALA A 390 24.22 4.00 3.25
CA ALA A 390 24.27 4.76 2.00
C ALA A 390 23.20 5.86 1.91
N PHE A 391 22.21 5.89 2.81
CA PHE A 391 21.25 7.00 2.91
C PHE A 391 21.92 8.26 3.46
N LYS A 392 22.62 8.98 2.58
CA LYS A 392 23.33 10.21 2.91
C LYS A 392 22.97 11.32 1.94
N PRO A 393 22.96 12.59 2.39
CA PRO A 393 22.78 13.71 1.48
C PRO A 393 23.77 13.67 0.31
N ASN A 394 23.31 14.00 -0.89
CA ASN A 394 24.07 13.99 -2.15
C ASN A 394 24.51 12.62 -2.65
N HIS A 395 24.18 11.53 -1.98
CA HIS A 395 24.22 10.21 -2.61
C HIS A 395 23.07 10.12 -3.63
N SER A 396 23.25 9.34 -4.70
CA SER A 396 22.16 9.10 -5.65
C SER A 396 21.26 7.97 -5.20
N ALA A 397 19.99 8.00 -5.59
CA ALA A 397 19.04 6.92 -5.32
C ALA A 397 19.57 5.55 -5.82
N ALA A 398 20.26 5.53 -6.97
CA ALA A 398 20.93 4.35 -7.48
C ALA A 398 22.07 3.85 -6.59
N SER A 399 22.84 4.74 -5.97
CA SER A 399 23.96 4.32 -5.11
C SER A 399 23.51 3.54 -3.88
N VAL A 400 22.32 3.86 -3.35
CA VAL A 400 21.72 3.14 -2.22
C VAL A 400 21.28 1.73 -2.65
N ASP A 401 20.57 1.59 -3.78
CA ASP A 401 20.21 0.28 -4.36
C ASP A 401 21.45 -0.59 -4.61
N ILE A 402 22.49 -0.01 -5.20
CA ILE A 402 23.73 -0.71 -5.50
C ILE A 402 24.41 -1.21 -4.21
N ALA A 403 24.35 -0.46 -3.11
CA ALA A 403 24.95 -0.87 -1.84
C ALA A 403 24.33 -2.17 -1.30
N ALA A 404 23.00 -2.28 -1.26
CA ALA A 404 22.33 -3.53 -0.87
C ALA A 404 22.55 -4.65 -1.89
N ARG A 405 22.41 -4.33 -3.18
CA ARG A 405 22.50 -5.31 -4.26
C ARG A 405 23.87 -5.98 -4.34
N THR A 406 24.94 -5.22 -4.11
CA THR A 406 26.31 -5.74 -4.09
C THR A 406 26.47 -6.84 -3.02
N VAL A 407 25.94 -6.63 -1.81
CA VAL A 407 26.00 -7.63 -0.73
C VAL A 407 25.33 -8.95 -1.15
N ILE A 408 24.14 -8.87 -1.77
CA ILE A 408 23.39 -10.05 -2.21
C ILE A 408 24.07 -10.75 -3.39
N GLU A 409 24.60 -9.98 -4.34
CA GLU A 409 25.33 -10.51 -5.51
C GLU A 409 26.63 -11.21 -5.10
N ASP A 410 27.42 -10.61 -4.23
CA ASP A 410 28.68 -11.18 -3.73
C ASP A 410 28.46 -12.47 -2.91
N ALA A 411 27.31 -12.57 -2.23
CA ALA A 411 26.90 -13.78 -1.52
C ALA A 411 26.40 -14.91 -2.45
N GLY A 412 26.28 -14.65 -3.76
CA GLY A 412 25.83 -15.60 -4.78
C GLY A 412 24.32 -15.67 -4.99
N TYR A 413 23.55 -14.75 -4.40
CA TYR A 413 22.08 -14.73 -4.44
C TYR A 413 21.50 -13.61 -5.32
N GLY A 414 22.31 -12.96 -6.16
CA GLY A 414 21.87 -11.85 -7.01
C GLY A 414 20.65 -12.15 -7.89
N TYR A 415 20.49 -13.41 -8.30
CA TYR A 415 19.32 -13.86 -9.07
C TYR A 415 18.00 -13.80 -8.29
N GLY A 416 18.07 -13.82 -6.96
CA GLY A 416 16.92 -13.78 -6.06
C GLY A 416 16.48 -12.37 -5.66
N PHE A 417 17.25 -11.31 -5.94
CA PHE A 417 16.86 -9.92 -5.64
C PHE A 417 16.32 -9.23 -6.89
N THR A 418 15.02 -9.41 -7.12
CA THR A 418 14.34 -9.21 -8.41
C THR A 418 13.69 -7.84 -8.61
N HIS A 419 13.59 -7.02 -7.56
CA HIS A 419 12.98 -5.70 -7.61
C HIS A 419 13.97 -4.59 -7.21
N ARG A 420 13.48 -3.34 -7.20
CA ARG A 420 14.18 -2.15 -6.68
C ARG A 420 14.42 -2.30 -5.17
N LEU A 421 15.41 -1.61 -4.61
CA LEU A 421 15.64 -1.60 -3.16
C LEU A 421 14.54 -0.91 -2.35
N GLY A 422 13.83 0.05 -2.93
CA GLY A 422 12.81 0.79 -2.20
C GLY A 422 12.24 1.96 -2.97
N HIS A 423 11.39 2.71 -2.30
CA HIS A 423 10.68 3.87 -2.83
C HIS A 423 10.50 4.93 -1.74
N GLY A 424 10.16 6.16 -2.15
CA GLY A 424 9.73 7.19 -1.24
C GLY A 424 8.42 6.77 -0.56
N ILE A 425 8.23 7.22 0.68
CA ILE A 425 7.02 6.97 1.46
C ILE A 425 6.60 8.23 2.21
N GLY A 426 5.31 8.48 2.32
CA GLY A 426 4.77 9.62 3.04
C GLY A 426 3.26 9.50 3.18
N ILE A 427 2.53 10.47 2.63
CA ILE A 427 1.07 10.39 2.55
C ILE A 427 0.62 9.19 1.70
N LYS A 428 1.45 8.78 0.73
CA LYS A 428 1.29 7.57 -0.07
C LYS A 428 2.38 6.56 0.29
N ALA A 429 2.07 5.26 0.25
CA ALA A 429 3.04 4.20 0.47
C ALA A 429 4.18 4.25 -0.57
N HIS A 430 3.82 4.31 -1.85
CA HIS A 430 4.77 4.40 -2.96
C HIS A 430 4.76 5.80 -3.60
N GLU A 431 5.76 6.62 -3.33
CA GLU A 431 5.98 7.91 -3.99
C GLU A 431 7.44 8.09 -4.45
N SER A 432 7.69 9.14 -5.23
CA SER A 432 9.05 9.47 -5.65
C SER A 432 9.89 9.97 -4.44
N PRO A 433 11.23 9.85 -4.48
CA PRO A 433 12.04 9.14 -5.48
C PRO A 433 12.05 7.61 -5.34
N TYR A 434 12.53 6.90 -6.36
CA TYR A 434 12.65 5.43 -6.34
C TYR A 434 14.11 4.97 -6.27
N LEU A 435 14.41 4.03 -5.37
CA LEU A 435 15.75 3.46 -5.14
C LEU A 435 16.00 2.27 -6.08
N ASN A 436 16.43 2.55 -7.30
CA ASN A 436 16.83 1.52 -8.26
C ASN A 436 18.15 1.91 -8.94
N LYS A 437 18.93 0.92 -9.39
CA LYS A 437 20.24 1.13 -10.04
C LYS A 437 20.25 2.03 -11.29
N TRP A 438 19.08 2.35 -11.86
CA TRP A 438 18.96 3.26 -12.99
C TRP A 438 18.90 4.74 -12.56
N ASN A 439 18.33 5.03 -11.39
CA ASN A 439 18.09 6.39 -10.91
C ASN A 439 19.35 7.10 -10.39
N ARG A 440 20.26 7.48 -11.30
CA ARG A 440 21.58 8.04 -10.99
C ARG A 440 21.59 9.55 -10.75
N ASP A 441 20.60 10.25 -11.29
CA ASP A 441 20.56 11.72 -11.31
C ASP A 441 19.75 12.31 -10.15
N VAL A 442 18.91 11.50 -9.48
CA VAL A 442 18.21 11.94 -8.27
C VAL A 442 19.12 11.79 -7.06
N LEU A 443 19.43 12.93 -6.46
CA LEU A 443 20.22 13.03 -5.24
C LEU A 443 19.33 13.07 -4.01
N LEU A 444 19.70 12.31 -2.99
CA LEU A 444 19.04 12.29 -1.69
C LEU A 444 19.23 13.65 -1.00
N GLN A 445 18.15 14.18 -0.44
CA GLN A 445 18.14 15.41 0.34
C GLN A 445 17.64 15.14 1.76
N PRO A 446 18.09 15.94 2.76
CA PRO A 446 17.53 15.88 4.09
C PRO A 446 16.02 16.05 4.09
N GLY A 447 15.32 15.29 4.93
CA GLY A 447 13.86 15.28 4.98
C GLY A 447 13.20 14.26 4.04
N MET A 448 13.95 13.64 3.12
CA MET A 448 13.40 12.54 2.32
C MET A 448 13.29 11.25 3.14
N THR A 449 12.18 10.53 2.96
CA THR A 449 11.90 9.25 3.61
C THR A 449 11.77 8.14 2.57
N PHE A 450 12.32 6.96 2.87
CA PHE A 450 12.33 5.82 1.95
C PHE A 450 12.09 4.49 2.66
N THR A 451 11.48 3.54 1.97
CA THR A 451 11.61 2.12 2.30
C THR A 451 13.02 1.62 1.99
N ASN A 452 13.52 0.69 2.80
CA ASN A 452 14.73 -0.07 2.59
C ASN A 452 14.41 -1.55 2.70
N GLU A 453 14.05 -2.14 1.55
CA GLU A 453 13.33 -3.42 1.45
C GLU A 453 14.07 -4.48 0.60
N PRO A 454 15.37 -4.75 0.82
CA PRO A 454 16.02 -5.82 0.08
C PRO A 454 15.34 -7.16 0.38
N GLY A 455 15.25 -8.00 -0.65
CA GLY A 455 14.64 -9.32 -0.54
C GLY A 455 15.33 -10.35 -1.41
N ILE A 456 15.36 -11.60 -0.94
CA ILE A 456 15.82 -12.76 -1.70
C ILE A 456 14.64 -13.74 -1.83
N TYR A 457 14.27 -14.04 -3.07
CA TYR A 457 13.17 -14.93 -3.41
C TYR A 457 13.69 -16.19 -4.10
N LEU A 458 13.53 -17.35 -3.44
CA LEU A 458 13.97 -18.64 -3.96
C LEU A 458 12.74 -19.44 -4.42
N GLU A 459 12.39 -19.32 -5.70
CA GLU A 459 11.18 -19.93 -6.29
C GLU A 459 11.04 -21.41 -5.91
N GLY A 460 9.85 -21.78 -5.43
CA GLY A 460 9.54 -23.15 -4.99
C GLY A 460 10.15 -23.54 -3.63
N LYS A 461 10.87 -22.63 -2.95
CA LYS A 461 11.45 -22.85 -1.61
C LYS A 461 10.87 -21.89 -0.58
N PHE A 462 11.40 -20.66 -0.50
CA PHE A 462 11.00 -19.63 0.45
C PHE A 462 11.46 -18.24 -0.02
N GLY A 463 10.95 -17.18 0.61
CA GLY A 463 11.49 -15.83 0.46
C GLY A 463 11.85 -15.22 1.81
N VAL A 464 12.74 -14.23 1.78
CA VAL A 464 13.06 -13.37 2.91
C VAL A 464 13.13 -11.92 2.43
N ARG A 465 12.37 -11.04 3.08
CA ARG A 465 12.43 -9.59 2.92
C ARG A 465 12.46 -8.92 4.30
N HIS A 466 13.27 -7.87 4.41
CA HIS A 466 13.30 -6.95 5.54
C HIS A 466 13.06 -5.56 5.04
N GLU A 467 12.06 -4.88 5.58
CA GLU A 467 11.70 -3.54 5.16
C GLU A 467 11.47 -2.62 6.34
N ASP A 468 12.14 -1.48 6.28
CA ASP A 468 12.12 -0.46 7.30
C ASP A 468 12.20 0.92 6.66
N ILE A 469 11.66 1.92 7.36
CA ILE A 469 11.60 3.29 6.86
C ILE A 469 12.75 4.12 7.39
N TYR A 470 13.47 4.78 6.47
CA TYR A 470 14.59 5.65 6.80
C TYR A 470 14.31 7.09 6.40
N LEU A 471 14.66 8.03 7.29
CA LEU A 471 14.73 9.46 7.05
C LEU A 471 16.17 9.86 6.76
N VAL A 472 16.41 10.49 5.61
CA VAL A 472 17.69 11.12 5.31
C VAL A 472 17.84 12.35 6.19
N THR A 473 18.87 12.35 7.05
CA THR A 473 19.18 13.45 7.97
C THR A 473 20.11 14.47 7.32
N GLU A 474 20.23 15.67 7.91
CA GLU A 474 21.16 16.70 7.43
C GLU A 474 22.62 16.26 7.57
N HIS A 475 22.94 15.58 8.68
CA HIS A 475 24.27 15.12 9.04
C HIS A 475 24.20 13.76 9.73
N GLY A 476 25.20 12.92 9.48
CA GLY A 476 25.35 11.63 10.14
C GLY A 476 24.65 10.50 9.39
N ASP A 477 24.18 9.52 10.16
CA ASP A 477 23.44 8.37 9.63
C ASP A 477 21.97 8.73 9.46
N ALA A 478 21.31 8.05 8.51
CA ALA A 478 19.87 8.15 8.36
C ALA A 478 19.15 7.65 9.63
N GLU A 479 18.03 8.29 9.93
CA GLU A 479 17.23 7.94 11.09
C GLU A 479 16.22 6.86 10.73
N LEU A 480 16.06 5.87 11.60
CA LEU A 480 15.11 4.77 11.45
C LEU A 480 13.75 5.16 12.05
N LEU A 481 12.70 5.18 11.23
CA LEU A 481 11.35 5.60 11.63
C LEU A 481 10.41 4.45 12.01
N SER A 482 10.84 3.19 11.87
CA SER A 482 10.05 1.99 12.17
C SER A 482 10.36 1.34 13.52
N GLY A 483 11.16 2.00 14.36
CA GLY A 483 11.68 1.43 15.60
C GLY A 483 12.83 0.43 15.36
N PRO A 484 13.25 -0.36 16.36
CA PRO A 484 14.40 -1.26 16.21
C PRO A 484 14.20 -2.27 15.07
N ARG A 485 15.26 -2.54 14.29
CA ARG A 485 15.28 -3.59 13.26
C ARG A 485 15.15 -4.99 13.86
N ALA A 486 14.84 -5.95 12.99
CA ALA A 486 14.87 -7.36 13.34
C ALA A 486 16.27 -7.77 13.86
N LYS A 487 16.30 -8.67 14.85
CA LYS A 487 17.55 -9.12 15.52
C LYS A 487 17.89 -10.58 15.27
N GLY A 488 16.95 -11.34 14.75
CA GLY A 488 17.13 -12.73 14.37
C GLY A 488 15.85 -13.33 13.80
N LEU A 489 15.94 -14.58 13.36
CA LEU A 489 14.84 -15.36 12.78
C LEU A 489 13.59 -15.47 13.66
N ARG A 490 13.69 -15.17 14.96
CA ARG A 490 12.58 -15.27 15.94
C ARG A 490 12.25 -13.92 16.59
N GLU A 491 12.95 -12.87 16.19
CA GLU A 491 12.80 -11.50 16.70
C GLU A 491 12.56 -10.55 15.52
N PRO A 492 11.32 -10.52 14.96
CA PRO A 492 10.97 -9.63 13.87
C PRO A 492 11.08 -8.16 14.28
#